data_AF-A0A5R8ZMG6-F1
#
_entry.id   AF-A0A5R8ZMG6-F1
#
_cell.length_a   1.000
_cell.length_b   1.000
_cell.length_c   1.000
_cell.angle_alpha   90.00
_cell.angle_beta   90.00
_cell.angle_gamma   90.00
#
_symmetry.space_group_name_H-M   'P 1'
#
loop_
_entity.id
_entity.type
_entity.pdbx_description
1 polymer ?
#
loop_
_entity_poly.entity_id
_entity_poly.type
_entity_poly.pdbx_seq_one_letter_code
_entity_poly.pdbx_strand_id
1 'polypeptide(L)'
;MGIGPALALVSTIAVALLGVVIVGGLLLFGVQGLKPEAQVSAATLFELLKIAFAVVAGVGGLVALVVAYRRQKVAEAAQVLAEQAEQRAHLAELRAQRGEQREATKLHNDRFATAAGQLGHDSPAVQLAGAHALAGLADDAPTRELRQTCIDVLCAYLRMPYSPKPPDGAPEAERLLFVGLREVRHTIV
;
A
#
# COMPACT_ATOMS: atom_id res chain seq x y z
N MET A 1 21.07 11.64 -11.72
CA MET A 1 22.09 12.72 -11.71
C MET A 1 21.47 13.93 -11.04
N GLY A 2 21.96 14.29 -9.84
CA GLY A 2 21.33 15.29 -8.98
C GLY A 2 21.37 16.68 -9.61
N ILE A 3 20.34 17.48 -9.37
CA ILE A 3 20.16 18.86 -9.85
C ILE A 3 20.96 19.86 -8.98
N GLY A 4 21.58 19.37 -7.90
CA GLY A 4 22.45 20.14 -6.99
C GLY A 4 23.62 20.91 -7.64
N PRO A 5 24.36 20.38 -8.63
CA PRO A 5 25.45 21.12 -9.27
C PRO A 5 24.92 22.23 -10.17
N ALA A 6 23.76 22.07 -10.81
CA ALA A 6 23.15 23.12 -11.63
C ALA A 6 22.75 24.34 -10.76
N LEU A 7 22.30 24.11 -9.53
CA LEU A 7 21.93 25.17 -8.61
C LEU A 7 23.14 25.89 -8.01
N ALA A 8 24.20 25.14 -7.69
CA ALA A 8 25.49 25.73 -7.30
C ALA A 8 26.01 26.63 -8.43
N LEU A 9 25.91 26.16 -9.68
CA LEU A 9 26.31 26.89 -10.87
C LEU A 9 25.57 28.23 -10.99
N VAL A 10 24.23 28.21 -10.86
CA VAL A 10 23.41 29.44 -10.96
C VAL A 10 23.74 30.42 -9.83
N SER A 11 23.93 29.94 -8.60
CA SER A 11 24.33 30.80 -7.48
C SER A 11 25.74 31.37 -7.67
N THR A 12 26.68 30.58 -8.20
CA THR A 12 28.04 31.06 -8.51
C THR A 12 28.05 32.05 -9.67
N ILE A 13 27.22 31.85 -10.69
CA ILE A 13 27.08 32.77 -11.83
C ILE A 13 26.49 34.10 -11.36
N ALA A 14 25.49 34.07 -10.48
CA ALA A 14 24.92 35.30 -9.92
C ALA A 14 25.94 36.09 -9.09
N VAL A 15 26.74 35.41 -8.26
CA VAL A 15 27.81 36.06 -7.47
C VAL A 15 28.94 36.56 -8.38
N ALA A 16 29.30 35.80 -9.42
CA ALA A 16 30.33 36.18 -10.38
C ALA A 16 29.92 37.41 -11.20
N LEU A 17 28.68 37.46 -11.69
CA LEU A 17 28.14 38.63 -12.41
C LEU A 17 28.13 39.88 -11.53
N LEU A 18 27.78 39.74 -10.25
CA LEU A 18 27.85 40.83 -9.29
C LEU A 18 29.29 41.33 -9.11
N GLY A 19 30.26 40.41 -8.99
CA GLY A 19 31.69 40.73 -8.92
C GLY A 19 32.19 41.46 -10.17
N VAL A 20 31.78 41.03 -11.37
CA VAL A 20 32.16 41.66 -12.64
C VAL A 20 31.63 43.09 -12.74
N VAL A 21 30.40 43.34 -12.28
CA VAL A 21 29.82 44.69 -12.27
C VAL A 21 30.57 45.60 -11.29
N ILE A 22 30.92 45.10 -10.10
CA ILE A 22 31.68 45.85 -9.09
C ILE A 22 33.09 46.18 -9.59
N VAL A 23 33.81 45.19 -10.12
CA VAL A 23 35.18 45.36 -10.63
C VAL A 23 35.19 46.23 -11.88
N GLY A 24 34.23 46.04 -12.79
CA GLY A 24 34.07 46.88 -13.97
C GLY A 24 33.79 48.34 -13.61
N GLY A 25 32.93 48.57 -12.61
CA GLY A 25 32.67 49.90 -12.06
C GLY A 25 33.93 50.53 -11.44
N LEU A 26 34.69 49.77 -10.65
CA LEU A 26 35.94 50.22 -10.03
C LEU A 26 37.04 50.52 -11.06
N LEU A 27 37.16 49.71 -12.13
CA LEU A 27 38.12 49.93 -13.21
C LEU A 27 37.74 51.14 -14.07
N LEU A 28 36.47 51.31 -14.40
CA LEU A 28 35.98 52.53 -15.08
C LEU A 28 36.19 53.78 -14.22
N PHE A 29 35.96 53.69 -12.91
CA PHE A 29 36.27 54.75 -11.94
C PHE A 29 37.78 55.00 -11.82
N GLY A 30 38.61 53.95 -11.87
CA GLY A 30 40.07 54.05 -11.79
C GLY A 30 40.70 54.67 -13.04
N VAL A 31 40.09 54.47 -14.22
CA VAL A 31 40.53 55.08 -15.49
C VAL A 31 40.19 56.57 -15.56
N GLN A 32 39.20 57.05 -14.79
CA GLN A 32 38.77 58.45 -14.81
C GLN A 32 39.50 59.40 -13.83
N GLY A 33 40.60 58.97 -13.20
CA GLY A 33 41.57 59.86 -12.53
C GLY A 33 40.93 60.95 -11.66
N LEU A 34 40.41 60.58 -10.50
CA LEU A 34 39.83 61.51 -9.54
C LEU A 34 40.84 62.59 -9.12
N LYS A 35 40.58 63.84 -9.51
CA LYS A 35 41.16 64.99 -8.80
C LYS A 35 40.61 64.95 -7.36
N PRO A 36 41.46 64.93 -6.32
CA PRO A 36 40.98 64.94 -4.94
C PRO A 36 40.36 66.32 -4.66
N GLU A 37 39.02 66.41 -4.66
CA GLU A 37 38.33 67.59 -4.16
C GLU A 37 38.11 67.47 -2.64
N ALA A 38 38.57 68.48 -1.91
CA ALA A 38 38.72 68.46 -0.46
C ALA A 38 37.44 68.81 0.34
N GLN A 39 36.24 68.72 -0.25
CA GLN A 39 34.98 69.02 0.45
C GLN A 39 33.91 67.97 0.14
N VAL A 40 33.54 67.17 1.14
CA VAL A 40 32.46 66.19 1.03
C VAL A 40 31.12 66.93 1.00
N SER A 41 30.57 67.10 -0.19
CA SER A 41 29.27 67.74 -0.42
C SER A 41 28.09 66.82 -0.04
N ALA A 42 26.98 67.40 0.41
CA ALA A 42 25.76 66.67 0.74
C ALA A 42 25.22 65.84 -0.45
N ALA A 43 25.49 66.27 -1.68
CA ALA A 43 25.13 65.54 -2.90
C ALA A 43 25.87 64.18 -2.99
N THR A 44 27.15 64.15 -2.60
CA THR A 44 27.98 62.94 -2.63
C THR A 44 27.50 61.91 -1.61
N LEU A 45 27.10 62.37 -0.41
CA LEU A 45 26.54 61.51 0.63
C LEU A 45 25.20 60.89 0.19
N PHE A 46 24.35 61.66 -0.48
CA PHE A 46 23.07 61.17 -0.98
C PHE A 46 23.22 60.11 -2.08
N GLU A 47 24.19 60.28 -2.98
CA GLU A 47 24.51 59.27 -4.01
C GLU A 47 25.08 57.98 -3.38
N LEU A 48 25.98 58.09 -2.40
CA LEU A 48 26.47 56.93 -1.66
C LEU A 48 25.32 56.18 -0.95
N LEU A 49 24.40 56.93 -0.34
CA LEU A 49 23.25 56.37 0.35
C LEU A 49 22.34 55.60 -0.63
N LYS A 50 22.05 56.16 -1.80
CA LYS A 50 21.28 55.47 -2.86
C LYS A 50 21.94 54.17 -3.29
N ILE A 51 23.25 54.20 -3.53
CA ILE A 51 24.00 53.01 -3.94
C ILE A 51 23.94 51.96 -2.82
N ALA A 52 24.15 52.34 -1.57
CA ALA A 52 24.07 51.44 -0.43
C ALA A 52 22.68 50.79 -0.30
N PHE A 53 21.60 51.59 -0.43
CA PHE A 53 20.23 51.08 -0.41
C PHE A 53 19.95 50.14 -1.59
N ALA A 54 20.42 50.47 -2.79
CA ALA A 54 20.25 49.63 -3.98
C ALA A 54 20.95 48.27 -3.81
N VAL A 55 22.16 48.25 -3.26
CA VAL A 55 22.91 47.01 -2.99
C VAL A 55 22.20 46.15 -1.94
N VAL A 56 21.78 46.73 -0.82
CA VAL A 56 21.08 46.00 0.25
C VAL A 56 19.75 45.43 -0.26
N ALA A 57 18.99 46.22 -1.02
CA ALA A 57 17.74 45.77 -1.64
C ALA A 57 17.98 44.62 -2.64
N GLY A 58 19.04 44.70 -3.46
CA GLY A 58 19.41 43.66 -4.40
C GLY A 58 19.78 42.34 -3.71
N VAL A 59 20.59 42.40 -2.65
CA VAL A 59 20.95 41.21 -1.86
C VAL A 59 19.73 40.63 -1.16
N GLY A 60 18.89 41.47 -0.56
CA GLY A 60 17.64 41.03 0.08
C GLY A 60 16.70 40.33 -0.90
N GLY A 61 16.57 40.86 -2.13
CA GLY A 61 15.77 40.25 -3.20
C GLY A 61 16.27 38.87 -3.61
N LEU A 62 17.60 38.69 -3.76
CA LEU A 62 18.20 37.39 -4.07
C LEU A 62 17.96 36.36 -2.95
N VAL A 63 18.13 36.76 -1.68
CA VAL A 63 17.87 35.89 -0.53
C VAL A 63 16.41 35.49 -0.48
N ALA A 64 15.48 36.43 -0.67
CA ALA A 64 14.05 36.16 -0.71
C ALA A 64 13.69 35.17 -1.82
N LEU A 65 14.29 35.33 -3.01
CA LEU A 65 14.09 34.42 -4.14
C LEU A 65 14.57 32.99 -3.81
N VAL A 66 15.76 32.85 -3.23
CA VAL A 66 16.32 31.54 -2.85
C VAL A 66 15.47 30.86 -1.77
N VAL A 67 14.99 31.60 -0.77
CA VAL A 67 14.12 31.07 0.27
C VAL A 67 12.77 30.63 -0.29
N ALA A 68 12.15 31.45 -1.15
CA ALA A 68 10.90 31.10 -1.83
C ALA A 68 11.08 29.82 -2.65
N TYR A 69 12.16 29.71 -3.42
CA TYR A 69 12.48 28.51 -4.20
C TYR A 69 12.72 27.27 -3.32
N ARG A 70 13.52 27.40 -2.25
CA ARG A 70 13.76 26.27 -1.33
C ARG A 70 12.48 25.81 -0.65
N ARG A 71 11.63 26.74 -0.22
CA ARG A 71 10.32 26.42 0.37
C ARG A 71 9.42 25.71 -0.64
N GLN A 72 9.37 26.18 -1.88
CA GLN A 72 8.60 25.53 -2.94
C GLN A 72 9.09 24.09 -3.17
N LYS A 73 10.40 23.87 -3.26
CA LYS A 73 10.96 22.53 -3.48
C LYS A 73 10.73 21.58 -2.32
N VAL A 74 10.79 22.07 -1.07
CA VAL A 74 10.44 21.26 0.10
C VAL A 74 8.97 20.89 0.09
N ALA A 75 8.08 21.81 -0.31
CA ALA A 75 6.65 21.53 -0.43
C ALA A 75 6.37 20.46 -1.49
N GLU A 76 7.00 20.54 -2.67
CA GLU A 76 6.89 19.52 -3.73
C GLU A 76 7.39 18.15 -3.24
N ALA A 77 8.53 18.10 -2.53
CA ALA A 77 9.06 16.85 -1.99
C ALA A 77 8.16 16.25 -0.90
N ALA A 78 7.58 17.10 -0.04
CA ALA A 78 6.65 16.66 0.99
C ALA A 78 5.36 16.07 0.38
N GLN A 79 4.85 16.66 -0.71
CA GLN A 79 3.70 16.13 -1.45
C GLN A 79 3.98 14.74 -2.01
N VAL A 80 5.12 14.54 -2.67
CA VAL A 80 5.48 13.22 -3.23
C VAL A 80 5.62 12.16 -2.13
N LEU A 81 6.21 12.49 -0.98
CA LEU A 81 6.34 11.54 0.13
C LEU A 81 4.98 11.20 0.74
N ALA A 82 4.06 12.16 0.84
CA ALA A 82 2.70 11.93 1.31
C ALA A 82 1.95 10.97 0.36
N GLU A 83 1.99 11.23 -0.95
CA GLU A 83 1.39 10.34 -1.96
C GLU A 83 1.99 8.93 -1.91
N GLN A 84 3.30 8.80 -1.72
CA GLN A 84 3.95 7.50 -1.59
C GLN A 84 3.55 6.76 -0.30
N ALA A 85 3.36 7.49 0.81
CA ALA A 85 2.92 6.90 2.06
C ALA A 85 1.49 6.34 1.92
N GLU A 86 0.59 7.09 1.27
CA GLU A 86 -0.77 6.64 0.97
C GLU A 86 -0.77 5.42 0.05
N GLN A 87 0.01 5.45 -1.04
CA GLN A 87 0.12 4.31 -1.95
C GLN A 87 0.65 3.05 -1.24
N ARG A 88 1.65 3.19 -0.37
CA ARG A 88 2.19 2.08 0.41
C ARG A 88 1.16 1.52 1.41
N ALA A 89 0.38 2.38 2.05
CA ALA A 89 -0.70 1.98 2.94
C ALA A 89 -1.77 1.19 2.18
N HIS A 90 -2.23 1.71 1.04
CA HIS A 90 -3.22 1.03 0.20
C HIS A 90 -2.73 -0.34 -0.28
N LEU A 91 -1.46 -0.42 -0.72
CA LEU A 91 -0.84 -1.69 -1.12
C LEU A 91 -0.66 -2.67 0.06
N ALA A 92 -0.52 -2.18 1.30
CA ALA A 92 -0.49 -3.03 2.49
C ALA A 92 -1.88 -3.58 2.80
N GLU A 93 -2.92 -2.76 2.71
CA GLU A 93 -4.33 -3.18 2.87
C GLU A 93 -4.73 -4.24 1.84
N LEU A 94 -4.43 -4.02 0.56
CA LEU A 94 -4.66 -5.01 -0.51
C LEU A 94 -3.97 -6.35 -0.22
N ARG A 95 -2.76 -6.32 0.34
CA ARG A 95 -2.04 -7.53 0.73
C ARG A 95 -2.66 -8.20 1.95
N ALA A 96 -3.12 -7.42 2.93
CA ALA A 96 -3.82 -7.93 4.10
C ALA A 96 -5.14 -8.62 3.71
N GLN A 97 -5.97 -7.98 2.89
CA GLN A 97 -7.22 -8.57 2.37
C GLN A 97 -6.96 -9.86 1.58
N ARG A 98 -5.95 -9.87 0.69
CA ARG A 98 -5.55 -11.10 -0.01
C ARG A 98 -5.00 -12.17 0.93
N GLY A 99 -4.42 -11.79 2.06
CA GLY A 99 -3.99 -12.69 3.12
C GLY A 99 -5.20 -13.33 3.81
N GLU A 100 -6.15 -12.51 4.25
CA GLU A 100 -7.40 -12.96 4.89
C GLU A 100 -8.20 -13.91 3.99
N GLN A 101 -8.36 -13.59 2.71
CA GLN A 101 -9.04 -14.47 1.74
C GLN A 101 -8.35 -15.83 1.59
N ARG A 102 -7.01 -15.86 1.61
CA ARG A 102 -6.24 -17.12 1.56
C ARG A 102 -6.44 -17.93 2.84
N GLU A 103 -6.36 -17.29 4.00
CA GLU A 103 -6.56 -17.97 5.29
C GLU A 103 -7.99 -18.51 5.42
N ALA A 104 -9.01 -17.75 5.00
CA ALA A 104 -10.40 -18.22 4.96
C ALA A 104 -10.55 -19.46 4.05
N THR A 105 -9.91 -19.46 2.89
CA THR A 105 -9.94 -20.60 1.96
C THR A 105 -9.22 -21.82 2.54
N LYS A 106 -8.06 -21.64 3.18
CA LYS A 106 -7.33 -22.74 3.85
C LYS A 106 -8.16 -23.35 4.98
N LEU A 107 -8.70 -22.51 5.86
CA LEU A 107 -9.55 -22.96 6.97
C LEU A 107 -10.78 -23.71 6.45
N HIS A 108 -11.40 -23.22 5.38
CA HIS A 108 -12.50 -23.91 4.72
C HIS A 108 -12.06 -25.29 4.20
N ASN A 109 -10.93 -25.39 3.51
CA ASN A 109 -10.40 -26.65 3.00
C ASN A 109 -10.05 -27.65 4.12
N ASP A 110 -9.49 -27.19 5.23
CA ASP A 110 -9.14 -28.05 6.37
C ASP A 110 -10.40 -28.60 7.06
N ARG A 111 -11.42 -27.75 7.25
CA ARG A 111 -12.74 -28.16 7.77
C ARG A 111 -13.43 -29.11 6.81
N PHE A 112 -13.36 -28.84 5.51
CA PHE A 112 -13.90 -29.70 4.45
C PHE A 112 -13.25 -31.08 4.47
N ALA A 113 -11.92 -31.18 4.52
CA ALA A 113 -11.21 -32.44 4.58
C ALA A 113 -11.62 -33.26 5.82
N THR A 114 -11.77 -32.59 6.97
CA THR A 114 -12.25 -33.22 8.21
C THR A 114 -13.67 -33.76 8.07
N ALA A 115 -14.60 -32.95 7.54
CA ALA A 115 -15.99 -33.34 7.37
C ALA A 115 -16.16 -34.46 6.33
N ALA A 116 -15.43 -34.40 5.22
CA ALA A 116 -15.37 -35.46 4.22
C ALA A 116 -14.83 -36.78 4.81
N GLY A 117 -13.81 -36.71 5.68
CA GLY A 117 -13.31 -37.87 6.41
C GLY A 117 -14.35 -38.48 7.37
N GLN A 118 -15.11 -37.65 8.09
CA GLN A 118 -16.20 -38.09 8.96
C GLN A 118 -17.33 -38.76 8.17
N LEU A 119 -17.68 -38.24 7.00
CA LEU A 119 -18.69 -38.83 6.12
C LEU A 119 -18.31 -40.25 5.65
N GLY A 120 -17.02 -40.54 5.54
CA GLY A 120 -16.51 -41.87 5.17
C GLY A 120 -16.27 -42.81 6.35
N HIS A 121 -16.59 -42.43 7.58
CA HIS A 121 -16.28 -43.22 8.77
C HIS A 121 -17.22 -44.42 8.93
N ASP A 122 -16.78 -45.54 9.53
CA ASP A 122 -17.62 -46.73 9.75
C ASP A 122 -18.80 -46.55 10.73
N SER A 123 -18.83 -45.43 11.46
CA SER A 123 -19.85 -45.17 12.48
C SER A 123 -20.95 -44.28 11.90
N PRO A 124 -22.22 -44.74 11.85
CA PRO A 124 -23.32 -43.94 11.31
C PRO A 124 -23.49 -42.59 12.00
N ALA A 125 -23.21 -42.52 13.31
CA ALA A 125 -23.28 -41.25 14.06
C ALA A 125 -22.22 -40.25 13.58
N VAL A 126 -21.00 -40.72 13.27
CA VAL A 126 -19.92 -39.86 12.75
C VAL A 126 -20.19 -39.45 11.31
N GLN A 127 -20.76 -40.34 10.50
CA GLN A 127 -21.18 -40.01 9.14
C GLN A 127 -22.26 -38.92 9.11
N LEU A 128 -23.25 -39.01 10.00
CA LEU A 128 -24.31 -38.01 10.14
C LEU A 128 -23.73 -36.63 10.51
N ALA A 129 -22.79 -36.60 11.46
CA ALA A 129 -22.09 -35.37 11.82
C ALA A 129 -21.32 -34.79 10.62
N GLY A 130 -20.62 -35.64 9.86
CA GLY A 130 -19.92 -35.25 8.64
C GLY A 130 -20.85 -34.68 7.56
N ALA A 131 -22.02 -35.28 7.36
CA ALA A 131 -23.03 -34.81 6.41
C ALA A 131 -23.55 -33.42 6.77
N HIS A 132 -23.90 -33.18 8.04
CA HIS A 132 -24.32 -31.85 8.50
C HIS A 132 -23.19 -30.83 8.46
N ALA A 133 -21.96 -31.24 8.78
CA ALA A 133 -20.80 -30.35 8.70
C ALA A 133 -20.54 -29.90 7.24
N LEU A 134 -20.68 -30.80 6.27
CA LEU A 134 -20.58 -30.46 4.84
C LEU A 134 -21.71 -29.55 4.37
N ALA A 135 -22.94 -29.75 4.85
CA ALA A 135 -24.06 -28.84 4.56
C ALA A 135 -23.78 -27.43 5.09
N GLY A 136 -23.33 -27.29 6.35
CA GLY A 136 -22.96 -25.98 6.90
C GLY A 136 -21.75 -25.36 6.21
N LEU A 137 -20.77 -26.16 5.77
CA LEU A 137 -19.66 -25.69 4.95
C LEU A 137 -20.12 -25.17 3.58
N ALA A 138 -21.14 -25.79 2.98
CA ALA A 138 -21.70 -25.33 1.71
C ALA A 138 -22.34 -23.93 1.85
N ASP A 139 -23.03 -23.68 2.97
CA ASP A 139 -23.64 -22.38 3.27
C ASP A 139 -22.60 -21.29 3.55
N ASP A 140 -21.52 -21.62 4.27
CA ASP A 140 -20.44 -20.70 4.65
C ASP A 140 -19.30 -20.62 3.60
N ALA A 141 -19.47 -21.19 2.41
CA ALA A 141 -18.38 -21.32 1.45
C ALA A 141 -17.91 -19.96 0.90
N PRO A 142 -16.57 -19.69 0.86
CA PRO A 142 -16.05 -18.40 0.41
C PRO A 142 -16.20 -18.18 -1.11
N THR A 143 -16.36 -19.25 -1.90
CA THR A 143 -16.64 -19.17 -3.33
C THR A 143 -17.74 -20.14 -3.76
N ARG A 144 -18.33 -19.88 -4.92
CA ARG A 144 -19.38 -20.74 -5.48
C ARG A 144 -18.86 -22.13 -5.83
N GLU A 145 -17.62 -22.25 -6.27
CA GLU A 145 -16.96 -23.50 -6.63
C GLU A 145 -16.79 -24.40 -5.41
N LEU A 146 -16.40 -23.83 -4.27
CA LEU A 146 -16.24 -24.57 -3.01
C LEU A 146 -17.59 -25.04 -2.45
N ARG A 147 -18.63 -24.20 -2.55
CA ARG A 147 -20.00 -24.62 -2.25
C ARG A 147 -20.42 -25.80 -3.12
N GLN A 148 -20.18 -25.71 -4.42
CA GLN A 148 -20.53 -26.78 -5.36
C GLN A 148 -19.78 -28.08 -5.03
N THR A 149 -18.52 -27.99 -4.63
CA THR A 149 -17.72 -29.15 -4.22
C THR A 149 -18.34 -29.88 -3.02
N CYS A 150 -18.83 -29.15 -2.02
CA CYS A 150 -19.53 -29.76 -0.87
C CYS A 150 -20.80 -30.50 -1.31
N ILE A 151 -21.59 -29.87 -2.19
CA ILE A 151 -22.81 -30.47 -2.77
C ILE A 151 -22.47 -31.73 -3.57
N ASP A 152 -21.42 -31.68 -4.39
CA ASP A 152 -21.01 -32.80 -5.24
C ASP A 152 -20.57 -34.01 -4.41
N VAL A 153 -19.88 -33.79 -3.29
CA VAL A 153 -19.51 -34.86 -2.33
C VAL A 153 -20.75 -35.49 -1.70
N LEU A 154 -21.71 -34.69 -1.23
CA LEU A 154 -22.97 -35.20 -0.68
C LEU A 154 -23.77 -35.98 -1.73
N CYS A 155 -23.87 -35.46 -2.95
CA CYS A 155 -24.51 -36.15 -4.07
C CYS A 155 -23.80 -37.46 -4.43
N ALA A 156 -22.46 -37.47 -4.44
CA ALA A 156 -21.69 -38.68 -4.69
C ALA A 156 -21.93 -39.74 -3.61
N TYR A 157 -21.97 -39.32 -2.34
CA TYR A 157 -22.29 -40.19 -1.21
C TYR A 157 -23.67 -40.84 -1.37
N LEU A 158 -24.69 -40.04 -1.72
CA LEU A 158 -26.05 -40.55 -1.95
C LEU A 158 -26.15 -41.54 -3.13
N ARG A 159 -25.29 -41.38 -4.14
CA ARG A 159 -25.23 -42.28 -5.32
C ARG A 159 -24.53 -43.61 -5.05
N MET A 160 -23.80 -43.74 -3.94
CA MET A 160 -23.15 -45.02 -3.61
C MET A 160 -24.19 -46.12 -3.38
N PRO A 161 -23.93 -47.38 -3.78
CA PRO A 161 -24.86 -48.48 -3.57
C PRO A 161 -25.29 -48.64 -2.12
N TYR A 162 -26.54 -49.07 -1.90
CA TYR A 162 -27.02 -49.41 -0.56
C TYR A 162 -26.47 -50.78 -0.14
N SER A 163 -26.13 -50.90 1.14
CA SER A 163 -25.89 -52.22 1.72
C SER A 163 -27.19 -53.03 1.72
N PRO A 164 -27.14 -54.34 1.41
CA PRO A 164 -28.33 -55.18 1.45
C PRO A 164 -28.87 -55.27 2.88
N LYS A 165 -30.20 -55.41 3.02
CA LYS A 165 -30.82 -55.61 4.34
C LYS A 165 -30.26 -56.90 4.97
N PRO A 166 -29.78 -56.87 6.22
CA PRO A 166 -29.32 -58.07 6.90
C PRO A 166 -30.49 -59.04 7.14
N PRO A 167 -30.24 -60.37 7.15
CA PRO A 167 -31.26 -61.37 7.40
C PRO A 167 -31.86 -61.20 8.81
N ASP A 168 -33.11 -61.63 9.01
CA ASP A 168 -33.83 -61.34 10.26
C ASP A 168 -33.13 -61.91 11.52
N GLY A 169 -32.33 -62.98 11.37
CA GLY A 169 -31.50 -63.58 12.43
C GLY A 169 -30.08 -63.00 12.59
N ALA A 170 -29.70 -61.95 11.88
CA ALA A 170 -28.38 -61.33 11.99
C ALA A 170 -28.09 -60.78 13.41
N PRO A 171 -26.83 -60.54 13.78
CA PRO A 171 -26.49 -59.85 15.03
C PRO A 171 -27.22 -58.50 15.15
N GLU A 172 -27.63 -58.13 16.36
CA GLU A 172 -28.33 -56.86 16.61
C GLU A 172 -27.49 -55.65 16.17
N ALA A 173 -26.18 -55.69 16.40
CA ALA A 173 -25.25 -54.66 15.97
C ALA A 173 -25.30 -54.43 14.44
N GLU A 174 -25.37 -55.50 13.64
CA GLU A 174 -25.45 -55.39 12.17
C GLU A 174 -26.78 -54.77 11.72
N ARG A 175 -27.89 -55.14 12.36
CA ARG A 175 -29.20 -54.52 12.10
C ARG A 175 -29.22 -53.03 12.47
N LEU A 176 -28.66 -52.66 13.62
CA LEU A 176 -28.58 -51.26 14.05
C LEU A 176 -27.68 -50.43 13.14
N LEU A 177 -26.55 -50.98 12.68
CA LEU A 177 -25.68 -50.33 11.70
C LEU A 177 -26.41 -50.10 10.37
N PHE A 178 -27.14 -51.11 9.86
CA PHE A 178 -27.93 -50.97 8.64
C PHE A 178 -28.99 -49.85 8.74
N VAL A 179 -29.73 -49.79 9.85
CA VAL A 179 -30.73 -48.73 10.10
C VAL A 179 -30.05 -47.37 10.21
N GLY A 180 -28.94 -47.28 10.95
CA GLY A 180 -28.17 -46.05 11.12
C GLY A 180 -27.70 -45.49 9.79
N LEU A 181 -27.06 -46.29 8.93
CA LEU A 181 -26.58 -45.86 7.61
C LEU A 181 -27.70 -45.35 6.70
N ARG A 182 -28.89 -45.94 6.81
CA ARG A 182 -30.07 -45.49 6.06
C ARG A 182 -30.55 -44.12 6.54
N GLU A 183 -30.57 -43.90 7.85
CA GLU A 183 -30.97 -42.61 8.44
C GLU A 183 -30.05 -41.48 7.96
N VAL A 184 -28.73 -41.69 7.95
CA VAL A 184 -27.76 -40.70 7.43
C VAL A 184 -28.14 -40.22 6.02
N ARG A 185 -28.48 -41.14 5.12
CA ARG A 185 -28.83 -40.80 3.74
C ARG A 185 -30.16 -40.07 3.64
N HIS A 186 -31.13 -40.44 4.48
CA HIS A 186 -32.43 -39.79 4.52
C HIS A 186 -32.34 -38.36 5.05
N THR A 187 -31.39 -38.03 5.92
CA THR A 187 -31.21 -36.66 6.43
C THR A 187 -30.66 -35.67 5.39
N ILE A 188 -29.99 -36.17 4.33
CA ILE A 188 -29.38 -35.32 3.29
C ILE A 188 -30.41 -34.92 2.21
N VAL A 189 -31.52 -35.65 2.09
CA VAL A 189 -32.56 -35.45 1.05
C VAL A 189 -33.68 -34.55 1.56
#